data_AF-A0A6V8P3F4-F1
#
_entry.id   AF-A0A6V8P3F4-F1
#
_cell.length_a   1.000
_cell.length_b   1.000
_cell.length_c   1.000
_cell.angle_alpha   90.00
_cell.angle_beta   90.00
_cell.angle_gamma   90.00
#
_symmetry.space_group_name_H-M   'P 1'
#
loop_
_entity.id
_entity.type
_entity.pdbx_description
1 polymer ?
#
loop_
_entity_poly.entity_id
_entity_poly.type
_entity_poly.pdbx_seq_one_letter_code
_entity_poly.pdbx_strand_id
1 'polypeptide(L)' 'MLWGEQRVTVEFPDGTLRSLPVSWTDWLPPDPYLSVGCGRSRFRVEDLLGLRDLIDSRGK' A
#
# COMPACT_ATOMS: atom_id res chain seq x y z
N MET A 1 12.49 -16.22 12.92
CA MET A 1 11.36 -15.89 13.84
C MET A 1 10.85 -14.51 13.46
N LEU A 2 9.65 -14.42 12.91
CA LEU A 2 9.02 -13.14 12.53
C LEU A 2 8.20 -12.62 13.70
N TRP A 3 8.86 -12.02 14.68
CA TRP A 3 8.16 -11.30 15.74
C TRP A 3 7.72 -9.93 15.18
N GLY A 4 6.42 -9.64 15.27
CA GLY A 4 5.84 -8.34 14.92
C GLY A 4 5.13 -8.26 13.58
N GLU A 5 5.27 -9.26 12.69
CA GLU A 5 4.51 -9.26 11.43
C GLU A 5 3.15 -9.97 11.63
N GLN A 6 2.05 -9.26 11.35
CA GLN A 6 0.71 -9.84 11.31
C GLN A 6 0.63 -10.86 10.17
N ARG A 7 0.11 -12.06 10.44
CA ARG A 7 0.02 -13.16 9.45
C ARG A 7 -1.36 -13.79 9.43
N VAL A 8 -1.73 -14.29 8.25
CA VAL A 8 -2.96 -15.06 8.03
C VAL A 8 -2.61 -16.47 7.61
N THR A 9 -3.45 -17.43 8.00
CA THR A 9 -3.36 -18.82 7.53
C THR A 9 -4.40 -19.01 6.45
N VAL A 10 -3.95 -19.41 5.26
CA VAL A 10 -4.80 -19.63 4.09
C VAL A 10 -4.75 -21.10 3.70
N GLU A 11 -5.92 -21.69 3.45
CA GLU A 11 -6.06 -23.01 2.88
C GLU A 11 -6.03 -22.94 1.36
N PHE A 12 -5.16 -23.73 0.75
CA PHE A 12 -5.04 -23.86 -0.70
C PHE A 12 -5.95 -24.97 -1.22
N PRO A 13 -6.30 -24.97 -2.52
CA PRO A 13 -7.15 -26.00 -3.11
C PRO A 13 -6.64 -27.45 -2.97
N ASP A 14 -5.35 -27.63 -2.70
CA ASP A 14 -4.72 -28.93 -2.43
C ASP A 14 -4.83 -29.37 -0.95
N GLY A 15 -5.54 -28.60 -0.12
CA GLY A 15 -5.69 -28.84 1.33
C GLY A 15 -4.50 -28.38 2.17
N THR A 16 -3.47 -27.77 1.56
CA THR A 16 -2.31 -27.28 2.30
C THR A 16 -2.63 -25.96 2.97
N LEU A 17 -2.19 -25.81 4.23
CA LEU A 17 -2.22 -24.53 4.93
C LEU A 17 -0.89 -23.80 4.76
N ARG A 18 -0.92 -22.51 4.37
CA ARG A 18 0.27 -21.64 4.42
C ARG A 18 0.02 -20.39 5.23
N SER A 19 1.06 -19.95 5.93
CA SER A 19 1.07 -18.67 6.64
C SER A 19 1.67 -17.59 5.73
N LEU A 20 0.91 -16.54 5.46
CA LEU A 20 1.30 -15.41 4.62
C LEU A 20 1.34 -14.12 5.45
N PRO A 21 2.25 -13.18 5.16
CA PRO A 21 2.14 -11.82 5.69
C PRO A 21 0.78 -11.22 5.33
N VAL A 22 0.12 -10.61 6.29
CA VAL A 22 -1.16 -9.95 6.07
C VAL A 22 -1.04 -8.84 5.03
N SER A 23 0.09 -8.15 5.00
CA SER A 23 0.42 -7.10 4.02
C SER A 23 0.42 -7.57 2.56
N TRP A 24 0.43 -8.88 2.31
CA TRP A 24 0.36 -9.46 0.97
C TRP A 24 -1.06 -9.89 0.57
N THR A 25 -2.03 -9.71 1.48
CA THR A 25 -3.41 -10.15 1.31
C THR A 25 -4.36 -8.98 1.49
N ASP A 26 -5.58 -9.15 1.00
CA ASP A 26 -6.72 -8.26 1.21
C ASP A 26 -7.52 -8.60 2.48
N TRP A 27 -6.94 -9.41 3.38
CA TRP A 27 -7.62 -9.85 4.60
C TRP A 27 -7.92 -8.71 5.59
N LEU A 28 -7.11 -7.65 5.58
CA LEU A 28 -7.39 -6.47 6.40
C LEU A 28 -8.42 -5.57 5.72
N PRO A 29 -9.30 -4.93 6.51
CA PRO A 29 -10.10 -3.84 5.99
C PRO A 29 -9.19 -2.75 5.41
N PRO A 30 -9.68 -1.97 4.42
CA PRO A 30 -8.94 -0.86 3.85
C PRO A 30 -8.41 0.08 4.95
N ASP A 31 -7.16 0.52 4.81
CA ASP A 31 -6.53 1.41 5.78
C ASP A 31 -7.41 2.67 6.00
N PRO A 32 -7.84 2.96 7.25
CA PRO A 32 -8.63 4.14 7.59
C PRO A 32 -7.96 5.45 7.18
N TYR A 33 -6.63 5.53 7.28
CA TYR A 33 -5.88 6.70 6.86
C TYR A 33 -5.95 6.89 5.35
N LEU A 34 -5.82 5.82 4.57
CA LEU A 34 -5.96 5.90 3.11
C LEU A 34 -7.40 6.21 2.70
N SER A 35 -8.40 5.59 3.34
CA SER A 35 -9.82 5.79 3.02
C SER A 35 -10.35 7.17 3.42
N VAL A 36 -9.95 7.69 4.59
CA VAL A 36 -10.31 9.06 5.01
C VAL A 36 -9.47 10.07 4.26
N GLY A 37 -8.18 9.80 4.08
CA GLY A 37 -7.23 10.66 3.38
C GLY A 37 -7.62 10.89 1.93
N CYS A 38 -8.12 9.87 1.23
CA CYS A 38 -8.80 9.91 -0.08
C CYS A 38 -8.44 11.14 -0.92
N GLY A 39 -7.22 11.23 -1.42
CA GLY A 39 -6.92 12.35 -2.30
C GLY A 39 -6.22 13.56 -1.65
N ARG A 40 -6.07 13.61 -0.32
CA ARG A 40 -5.85 14.91 0.38
C ARG A 40 -4.56 15.06 1.19
N SER A 41 -3.66 14.08 1.13
CA SER A 41 -2.32 14.25 1.71
C SER A 41 -1.54 15.36 0.99
N ARG A 42 -0.79 16.20 1.73
CA ARG A 42 0.20 17.11 1.12
C ARG A 42 1.38 16.28 0.60
N PHE A 43 1.95 16.66 -0.54
CA PHE A 43 3.10 15.99 -1.17
C PHE A 43 2.83 14.54 -1.61
N ARG A 44 1.72 14.31 -2.29
CA ARG A 44 1.50 13.01 -2.94
C ARG A 44 2.51 12.78 -4.03
N VAL A 45 2.82 11.50 -4.27
CA VAL A 45 3.75 11.12 -5.34
C VAL A 45 3.30 11.67 -6.69
N GLU A 46 2.01 11.58 -7.01
CA GLU A 46 1.44 12.15 -8.24
C GLU A 46 1.60 13.68 -8.33
N ASP A 47 1.35 14.41 -7.24
CA ASP A 47 1.54 15.87 -7.19
C ASP A 47 3.03 16.25 -7.31
N LEU A 48 3.93 15.48 -6.70
CA LEU A 48 5.38 15.70 -6.78
C LEU A 48 5.93 15.44 -8.18
N LEU A 49 5.41 14.41 -8.87
CA LEU A 49 5.75 14.13 -10.26
C LEU A 49 5.25 15.26 -11.17
N GLY A 50 4.01 15.73 -10.97
CA GLY A 50 3.49 16.89 -11.70
C GLY A 50 4.28 18.17 -11.43
N LEU A 51 4.71 18.39 -10.18
CA LEU A 51 5.56 19.52 -9.81
C LEU A 51 6.93 19.45 -10.50
N ARG A 52 7.57 18.28 -10.54
CA ARG A 52 8.81 18.06 -11.29
C ARG A 52 8.65 18.48 -12.75
N ASP A 53 7.60 18.00 -13.41
CA ASP A 53 7.36 18.31 -14.83
C ASP A 53 7.18 19.82 -15.07
N LEU A 54 6.52 20.50 -14.14
CA LEU A 54 6.35 21.95 -14.15
C LEU A 54 7.69 22.69 -14.00
N ILE A 55 8.57 22.22 -13.11
CA ILE A 55 9.92 22.78 -12.92
C ILE A 55 10.75 22.59 -14.19
N ASP A 56 10.75 21.38 -14.75
CA ASP A 56 11.50 21.06 -15.98
C ASP A 56 11.02 21.91 -17.17
N SER A 57 9.71 22.18 -17.27
CA SER A 57 9.13 23.00 -18.33
C SER A 57 9.48 24.49 -18.23
N ARG A 58 9.80 25.00 -17.03
CA ARG A 58 10.12 26.42 -16.76
C ARG A 58 11.63 26.72 -16.82
N GLY A 59 12.48 25.70 -16.84
CA GLY A 59 13.94 25.83 -16.95
C GLY A 59 14.46 25.96 -18.40
N LYS A 60 13.57 26.11 -19.38
CA LYS A 60 13.86 26.39 -20.79
C LYS A 60 13.66 27.87 -21.09
#